data_AF-A0A3D4HHV3-F1
#
_entry.id   AF-A0A3D4HHV3-F1
#
_cell.length_a   1.000
_cell.length_b   1.000
_cell.length_c   1.000
_cell.angle_alpha   90.00
_cell.angle_beta   90.00
_cell.angle_gamma   90.00
#
_symmetry.space_group_name_H-M   'P 1'
#
loop_
_entity.id
_entity.type
_entity.pdbx_description
1 polymer ?
#
loop_
_entity_poly.entity_id
_entity_poly.type
_entity_poly.pdbx_seq_one_letter_code
_entity_poly.pdbx_strand_id
1 'polypeptide(L)'
;SEPLENILIQASHNSHNLTFDAIFLKVATQPNVHTVTNWQDAGNRIKQIIKKHLGVDLEHTIIDDGSGLSRNSLITPAHFSALLLAAYNNPKFGNTFFKTLPTSGLTGTLKNRMVDPSTKGKVHAKTGSLTGVSALVGDIETDSNDLLLFVFLMNDFVGPNTPYTNLQDDLCRLLVKE
;
A
#
# COMPACT_ATOMS: atom_id res chain seq x y z
N SER A 1 4.25 22.73 8.98
CA SER A 1 4.59 21.44 8.34
C SER A 1 4.27 21.55 6.85
N GLU A 2 4.88 20.72 6.01
CA GLU A 2 4.46 20.57 4.61
C GLU A 2 3.01 20.03 4.52
N PRO A 3 2.32 20.20 3.37
CA PRO A 3 1.03 19.55 3.13
C PRO A 3 1.12 18.04 3.28
N LEU A 4 0.07 17.40 3.83
CA LEU A 4 0.04 15.95 4.09
C LEU A 4 0.32 15.13 2.83
N GLU A 5 -0.17 15.58 1.67
CA GLU A 5 0.07 14.94 0.38
C GLU A 5 1.58 14.80 0.07
N ASN A 6 2.37 15.85 0.28
CA ASN A 6 3.82 15.80 0.04
C ASN A 6 4.51 14.82 1.01
N ILE A 7 4.07 14.80 2.27
CA ILE A 7 4.57 13.86 3.28
C ILE A 7 4.27 12.42 2.84
N LEU A 8 3.07 12.15 2.34
CA LEU A 8 2.66 10.83 1.86
C LEU A 8 3.41 10.41 0.60
N ILE A 9 3.64 11.31 -0.35
CA ILE A 9 4.46 11.05 -1.54
C ILE A 9 5.87 10.65 -1.11
N GLN A 10 6.53 11.46 -0.27
CA GLN A 10 7.88 11.16 0.19
C GLN A 10 7.96 9.86 0.99
N ALA A 11 6.98 9.60 1.87
CA ALA A 11 6.92 8.37 2.65
C ALA A 11 6.71 7.14 1.75
N SER A 12 5.81 7.22 0.78
CA SER A 12 5.49 6.12 -0.13
C SER A 12 6.63 5.82 -1.09
N HIS A 13 7.26 6.85 -1.66
CA HIS A 13 8.36 6.71 -2.61
C HIS A 13 9.62 6.13 -1.97
N ASN A 14 9.92 6.51 -0.73
CA ASN A 14 11.09 6.02 0.00
C ASN A 14 10.79 4.83 0.91
N SER A 15 9.52 4.41 1.01
CA SER A 15 9.03 3.44 2.00
C SER A 15 9.49 3.78 3.42
N HIS A 16 9.24 5.02 3.85
CA HIS A 16 9.80 5.55 5.10
C HIS A 16 8.99 5.12 6.33
N ASN A 17 9.45 4.06 6.98
CA ASN A 17 8.74 3.40 8.08
C ASN A 17 8.36 4.35 9.23
N LEU A 18 9.31 5.18 9.69
CA LEU A 18 9.06 6.12 10.79
C LEU A 18 7.94 7.12 10.48
N THR A 19 7.85 7.58 9.23
CA THR A 19 6.78 8.49 8.82
C THR A 19 5.42 7.79 8.81
N PHE A 20 5.35 6.55 8.30
CA PHE A 20 4.11 5.77 8.32
C PHE A 20 3.64 5.49 9.74
N ASP A 21 4.55 5.11 10.63
CA ASP A 21 4.25 4.87 12.04
C ASP A 21 3.79 6.13 12.77
N ALA A 22 4.42 7.29 12.49
CA ALA A 22 3.99 8.58 13.06
C ALA A 22 2.59 8.99 12.57
N ILE A 23 2.29 8.80 11.27
CA ILE A 23 0.96 9.07 10.71
C ILE A 23 -0.07 8.13 11.33
N PHE A 24 0.25 6.84 11.42
CA PHE A 24 -0.60 5.81 12.00
C PHE A 24 -1.00 6.16 13.44
N LEU A 25 -0.03 6.48 14.30
CA LEU A 25 -0.30 6.91 15.67
C LEU A 25 -1.09 8.23 15.72
N LYS A 26 -0.76 9.18 14.83
CA LYS A 26 -1.47 10.48 14.77
C LYS A 26 -2.94 10.31 14.40
N VAL A 27 -3.26 9.45 13.44
CA VAL A 27 -4.65 9.16 13.01
C VAL A 27 -5.40 8.36 14.08
N ALA A 28 -4.71 7.44 14.76
CA ALA A 28 -5.31 6.70 15.87
C ALA A 28 -5.61 7.57 17.10
N THR A 29 -4.94 8.72 17.25
CA THR A 29 -5.15 9.64 18.38
C THR A 29 -6.41 10.49 18.17
N GLN A 30 -7.35 10.46 19.13
CA GLN A 30 -8.56 11.30 19.06
C GLN A 30 -8.28 12.75 19.50
N PRO A 31 -9.08 13.74 19.04
CA PRO A 31 -8.92 15.15 19.42
C PRO A 31 -8.94 15.42 20.94
N ASN A 32 -9.60 14.56 21.72
CA ASN A 32 -9.77 14.70 23.18
C ASN A 32 -9.15 13.55 23.97
N VAL A 33 -8.34 12.69 23.34
CA VAL A 33 -7.63 11.60 24.00
C VAL A 33 -6.15 11.81 23.76
N HIS A 34 -5.43 12.25 24.80
CA HIS A 34 -4.00 12.58 24.70
C HIS A 34 -3.08 11.36 24.62
N THR A 35 -3.60 10.15 24.79
CA THR A 35 -2.81 8.92 24.75
C THR A 35 -3.53 7.85 23.95
N VAL A 36 -2.92 7.42 22.85
CA VAL A 36 -3.09 6.04 22.40
C VAL A 36 -2.28 5.21 23.39
N THR A 37 -2.94 4.40 24.20
CA THR A 37 -2.30 3.71 25.34
C THR A 37 -1.25 2.69 24.91
N ASN A 38 -1.37 2.13 23.70
CA ASN A 38 -0.40 1.22 23.08
C ASN A 38 -0.69 1.00 21.58
N TRP A 39 0.23 0.35 20.85
CA TRP A 39 0.12 0.07 19.41
C TRP A 39 -1.08 -0.81 19.02
N GLN A 40 -1.49 -1.73 19.88
CA GLN A 40 -2.65 -2.59 19.64
C GLN A 40 -3.96 -1.78 19.62
N ASP A 41 -4.12 -0.84 20.56
CA ASP A 41 -5.22 0.10 20.57
C ASP A 41 -5.21 0.98 19.32
N ALA A 42 -4.02 1.37 18.84
CA ALA A 42 -3.87 2.13 17.61
C ALA A 42 -4.43 1.37 16.40
N GLY A 43 -4.00 0.11 16.23
CA GLY A 43 -4.49 -0.77 15.17
C GLY A 43 -6.00 -0.96 15.19
N ASN A 44 -6.57 -1.24 16.36
CA ASN A 44 -8.01 -1.38 16.53
C ASN A 44 -8.78 -0.10 16.16
N ARG A 45 -8.25 1.07 16.53
CA ARG A 45 -8.84 2.37 16.15
C ARG A 45 -8.76 2.62 14.66
N ILE A 46 -7.66 2.28 14.01
CA ILE A 46 -7.54 2.39 12.54
C ILE A 46 -8.58 1.51 11.84
N LYS A 47 -8.79 0.27 12.28
CA LYS A 47 -9.86 -0.61 11.75
C LYS A 47 -11.24 0.03 11.89
N GLN A 48 -11.54 0.62 13.05
CA GLN A 48 -12.81 1.32 13.29
C GLN A 48 -13.00 2.54 12.38
N ILE A 49 -11.94 3.34 12.18
CA ILE A 49 -11.95 4.50 11.28
C ILE A 49 -12.20 4.04 9.84
N ILE A 50 -11.50 3.00 9.38
CA ILE A 50 -11.68 2.43 8.04
C ILE A 50 -13.12 1.92 7.87
N LYS A 51 -13.65 1.13 8.81
CA LYS A 51 -15.02 0.64 8.75
C LYS A 51 -16.04 1.79 8.71
N LYS A 52 -15.85 2.81 9.55
CA LYS A 52 -16.73 3.97 9.64
C LYS A 52 -16.73 4.83 8.36
N HIS A 53 -15.57 5.06 7.76
CA HIS A 53 -15.42 6.04 6.68
C HIS A 53 -15.38 5.42 5.28
N LEU A 54 -14.99 4.14 5.17
CA LEU A 54 -14.83 3.42 3.91
C LEU A 54 -15.75 2.20 3.80
N GLY A 55 -16.42 1.79 4.89
CA GLY A 55 -17.31 0.62 4.89
C GLY A 55 -16.57 -0.72 4.78
N VAL A 56 -15.24 -0.72 4.81
CA VAL A 56 -14.42 -1.93 4.71
C VAL A 56 -14.27 -2.56 6.09
N ASP A 57 -14.65 -3.83 6.21
CA ASP A 57 -14.46 -4.58 7.44
C ASP A 57 -13.06 -5.21 7.51
N LEU A 58 -12.37 -4.95 8.61
CA LEU A 58 -11.02 -5.44 8.89
C LEU A 58 -10.96 -6.18 10.24
N GLU A 59 -12.09 -6.64 10.78
CA GLU A 59 -12.17 -7.30 12.09
C GLU A 59 -11.18 -8.46 12.23
N HIS A 60 -11.03 -9.28 11.20
CA HIS A 60 -10.14 -10.46 11.19
C HIS A 60 -8.70 -10.16 10.73
N THR A 61 -8.29 -8.90 10.69
CA THR A 61 -6.89 -8.51 10.42
C THR A 61 -6.11 -8.29 11.71
N ILE A 62 -4.79 -8.25 11.62
CA ILE A 62 -3.90 -7.74 12.68
C ILE A 62 -3.13 -6.57 12.07
N ILE A 63 -3.23 -5.39 12.70
CA ILE A 63 -2.53 -4.18 12.27
C ILE A 63 -1.74 -3.69 13.48
N ASP A 64 -0.47 -4.08 13.54
CA ASP A 64 0.39 -3.82 14.70
C ASP A 64 1.15 -2.50 14.58
N ASP A 65 1.39 -2.03 13.36
CA ASP A 65 2.11 -0.79 13.05
C ASP A 65 1.57 -0.13 11.77
N GLY A 66 2.09 1.06 11.46
CA GLY A 66 1.76 1.78 10.23
C GLY A 66 2.64 1.41 9.05
N SER A 67 3.86 0.96 9.32
CA SER A 67 4.89 0.69 8.32
C SER A 67 4.87 -0.71 7.74
N GLY A 68 4.26 -1.69 8.42
CA GLY A 68 4.28 -3.10 8.02
C GLY A 68 5.58 -3.82 8.37
N LEU A 69 6.36 -3.33 9.34
CA LEU A 69 7.57 -4.00 9.83
C LEU A 69 7.26 -5.15 10.80
N SER A 70 6.13 -5.05 11.50
CA SER A 70 5.66 -6.10 12.40
C SER A 70 5.36 -7.36 11.61
N ARG A 71 6.04 -8.45 11.98
CA ARG A 71 5.79 -9.79 11.42
C ARG A 71 4.46 -10.39 11.87
N ASN A 72 3.82 -9.78 12.87
CA ASN A 72 2.52 -10.21 13.35
C ASN A 72 1.37 -9.58 12.57
N SER A 73 1.64 -8.51 11.80
CA SER A 73 0.63 -7.88 10.95
C SER A 73 0.08 -8.91 9.95
N LEU A 74 -1.25 -9.05 9.94
CA LEU A 74 -1.96 -10.05 9.17
C LEU A 74 -3.07 -9.38 8.38
N ILE A 75 -2.95 -9.40 7.07
CA ILE A 75 -3.93 -8.87 6.13
C ILE A 75 -3.95 -9.76 4.90
N THR A 76 -5.14 -9.96 4.34
CA THR A 76 -5.31 -10.86 3.18
C THR A 76 -5.38 -10.06 1.89
N PRO A 77 -5.18 -10.69 0.72
CA PRO A 77 -5.36 -10.01 -0.56
C PRO A 77 -6.77 -9.41 -0.71
N ALA A 78 -7.81 -10.12 -0.26
CA ALA A 78 -9.19 -9.63 -0.31
C ALA A 78 -9.41 -8.36 0.52
N HIS A 79 -8.78 -8.25 1.71
CA HIS A 79 -8.84 -7.02 2.50
C HIS A 79 -8.16 -5.85 1.78
N PHE A 80 -7.00 -6.06 1.17
CA PHE A 80 -6.35 -5.02 0.36
C PHE A 80 -7.18 -4.64 -0.87
N SER A 81 -7.76 -5.61 -1.58
CA SER A 81 -8.65 -5.33 -2.72
C SER A 81 -9.85 -4.49 -2.31
N ALA A 82 -10.48 -4.81 -1.16
CA ALA A 82 -11.58 -4.01 -0.63
C ALA A 82 -11.15 -2.58 -0.26
N LEU A 83 -9.95 -2.42 0.33
CA LEU A 83 -9.38 -1.10 0.63
C LEU A 83 -9.08 -0.29 -0.62
N LEU A 84 -8.43 -0.89 -1.62
CA LEU A 84 -8.13 -0.23 -2.90
C LEU A 84 -9.42 0.20 -3.61
N LEU A 85 -10.42 -0.68 -3.67
CA LEU A 85 -11.70 -0.38 -4.30
C LEU A 85 -12.44 0.75 -3.57
N ALA A 86 -12.45 0.72 -2.24
CA ALA A 86 -13.06 1.77 -1.43
C ALA A 86 -12.32 3.12 -1.56
N ALA A 87 -10.98 3.10 -1.66
CA ALA A 87 -10.19 4.29 -1.90
C ALA A 87 -10.44 4.86 -3.30
N TYR A 88 -10.46 4.00 -4.32
CA TYR A 88 -10.71 4.38 -5.72
C TYR A 88 -12.07 5.04 -5.89
N ASN A 89 -13.11 4.45 -5.30
CA ASN A 89 -14.46 4.97 -5.35
C ASN A 89 -14.69 6.20 -4.46
N ASN A 90 -13.69 6.67 -3.70
CA ASN A 90 -13.85 7.83 -2.83
C ASN A 90 -13.55 9.14 -3.57
N PRO A 91 -14.56 9.99 -3.85
CA PRO A 91 -14.37 11.20 -4.64
C PRO A 91 -13.55 12.28 -3.92
N LYS A 92 -13.40 12.19 -2.59
CA LYS A 92 -12.69 13.21 -1.80
C LYS A 92 -11.18 13.06 -1.87
N PHE A 93 -10.68 11.83 -1.97
CA PHE A 93 -9.25 11.57 -1.85
C PHE A 93 -8.70 10.50 -2.78
N GLY A 94 -9.52 9.70 -3.48
CA GLY A 94 -9.05 8.56 -4.28
C GLY A 94 -7.96 8.95 -5.28
N ASN A 95 -8.22 9.95 -6.12
CA ASN A 95 -7.24 10.47 -7.08
C ASN A 95 -5.93 10.93 -6.41
N THR A 96 -6.04 11.65 -5.29
CA THR A 96 -4.85 12.11 -4.54
C THR A 96 -4.08 10.94 -3.94
N PHE A 97 -4.76 9.94 -3.40
CA PHE A 97 -4.15 8.75 -2.80
C PHE A 97 -3.32 7.98 -3.81
N PHE A 98 -3.87 7.66 -4.98
CA PHE A 98 -3.15 6.89 -6.00
C PHE A 98 -1.95 7.65 -6.57
N LYS A 99 -2.01 8.98 -6.65
CA LYS A 99 -0.86 9.83 -7.00
C LYS A 99 0.30 9.78 -6.00
N THR A 100 0.06 9.32 -4.77
CA THR A 100 1.14 9.15 -3.79
C THR A 100 1.94 7.86 -4.00
N LEU A 101 1.43 6.92 -4.80
CA LEU A 101 2.09 5.65 -5.01
C LEU A 101 3.28 5.81 -5.98
N PRO A 102 4.39 5.07 -5.76
CA PRO A 102 5.47 4.96 -6.73
C PRO A 102 4.98 4.50 -8.11
N THR A 103 5.57 5.05 -9.17
CA THR A 103 5.26 4.74 -10.57
C THR A 103 6.37 3.92 -11.22
N SER A 104 6.01 2.84 -11.94
CA SER A 104 6.94 1.97 -12.68
C SER A 104 7.91 2.74 -13.56
N GLY A 105 9.20 2.47 -13.38
CA GLY A 105 10.28 3.05 -14.17
C GLY A 105 10.46 4.57 -14.06
N LEU A 106 9.79 5.21 -13.09
CA LEU A 106 9.83 6.68 -12.92
C LEU A 106 10.17 7.10 -11.50
N THR A 107 9.50 6.55 -10.47
CA THR A 107 9.59 7.11 -9.11
C THR A 107 9.70 6.05 -8.02
N GLY A 108 10.20 6.50 -6.86
CA GLY A 108 10.25 5.71 -5.63
C GLY A 108 10.92 4.35 -5.76
N THR A 109 10.34 3.35 -5.08
CA THR A 109 10.82 1.96 -5.08
C THR A 109 10.61 1.23 -6.40
N LEU A 110 9.83 1.79 -7.33
CA LEU A 110 9.61 1.23 -8.66
C LEU A 110 10.46 1.89 -9.76
N LYS A 111 11.28 2.90 -9.45
CA LYS A 111 12.07 3.66 -10.44
C LYS A 111 12.95 2.81 -11.36
N ASN A 112 13.41 1.66 -10.87
CA ASN A 112 14.28 0.74 -11.61
C ASN A 112 13.56 -0.58 -11.98
N ARG A 113 12.25 -0.69 -11.75
CA ARG A 113 11.42 -1.86 -12.06
C ARG A 113 10.52 -1.54 -13.25
N MET A 114 10.22 -2.55 -14.07
CA MET A 114 9.25 -2.41 -15.17
C MET A 114 9.57 -1.24 -16.12
N VAL A 115 10.86 -1.02 -16.42
CA VAL A 115 11.35 0.12 -17.23
C VAL A 115 11.15 -0.05 -18.72
N ASP A 116 10.67 -1.23 -19.15
CA ASP A 116 10.39 -1.51 -20.54
C ASP A 116 9.21 -0.67 -21.06
N PRO A 117 9.14 -0.38 -22.36
CA PRO A 117 8.12 0.52 -22.92
C PRO A 117 6.68 0.08 -22.67
N SER A 118 6.43 -1.21 -22.43
CA SER A 118 5.06 -1.71 -22.25
C SER A 118 4.48 -1.33 -20.89
N THR A 119 5.29 -1.36 -19.83
CA THR A 119 4.85 -1.16 -18.45
C THR A 119 5.30 0.16 -17.81
N LYS A 120 6.30 0.84 -18.39
CA LYS A 120 6.84 2.08 -17.82
C LYS A 120 5.75 3.15 -17.74
N GLY A 121 5.55 3.73 -16.55
CA GLY A 121 4.55 4.76 -16.31
C GLY A 121 3.13 4.25 -16.07
N LYS A 122 2.86 2.94 -16.25
CA LYS A 122 1.50 2.38 -16.19
C LYS A 122 1.15 1.71 -14.86
N VAL A 123 2.13 1.43 -14.00
CA VAL A 123 1.89 0.75 -12.72
C VAL A 123 2.14 1.73 -11.59
N HIS A 124 1.13 1.98 -10.77
CA HIS A 124 1.23 2.77 -9.54
C HIS A 124 1.03 1.84 -8.36
N ALA A 125 2.09 1.56 -7.59
CA ALA A 125 1.99 0.56 -6.54
C ALA A 125 2.94 0.77 -5.37
N LYS A 126 2.45 0.40 -4.18
CA LYS A 126 3.29 0.30 -2.99
C LYS A 126 3.99 -1.05 -2.96
N THR A 127 5.30 -1.02 -2.75
CA THR A 127 6.13 -2.21 -2.51
C THR A 127 6.19 -2.57 -1.03
N GLY A 128 6.27 -3.86 -0.71
CA GLY A 128 6.61 -4.39 0.61
C GLY A 128 7.69 -5.47 0.51
N SER A 129 8.67 -5.44 1.41
CA SER A 129 9.79 -6.39 1.42
C SER A 129 10.29 -6.63 2.85
N LEU A 130 10.25 -7.90 3.28
CA LEU A 130 10.96 -8.40 4.46
C LEU A 130 11.64 -9.74 4.09
N THR A 131 12.46 -10.29 4.98
CA THR A 131 12.94 -11.67 4.80
C THR A 131 11.76 -12.63 4.74
N GLY A 132 11.66 -13.35 3.61
CA GLY A 132 10.59 -14.30 3.32
C GLY A 132 9.25 -13.66 2.91
N VAL A 133 9.21 -12.35 2.68
CA VAL A 133 7.99 -11.63 2.28
C VAL A 133 8.27 -10.66 1.14
N SER A 134 7.43 -10.68 0.12
CA SER A 134 7.41 -9.68 -0.94
C SER A 134 5.97 -9.35 -1.33
N ALA A 135 5.67 -8.06 -1.44
CA ALA A 135 4.35 -7.58 -1.78
C ALA A 135 4.41 -6.42 -2.80
N LEU A 136 3.40 -6.37 -3.66
CA LEU A 136 3.15 -5.26 -4.58
C LEU A 136 1.64 -5.06 -4.69
N VAL A 137 1.17 -3.86 -4.33
CA VAL A 137 -0.26 -3.55 -4.22
C VAL A 137 -0.53 -2.18 -4.83
N GLY A 138 -1.49 -2.09 -5.74
CA GLY A 138 -1.77 -0.85 -6.45
C GLY A 138 -2.70 -0.99 -7.65
N ASP A 139 -2.56 -0.07 -8.59
CA ASP A 139 -3.29 -0.05 -9.86
C ASP A 139 -2.37 -0.17 -11.07
N ILE A 140 -2.96 -0.60 -12.17
CA ILE A 140 -2.31 -0.72 -13.48
C ILE A 140 -3.23 -0.19 -14.57
N GLU A 141 -2.68 0.67 -15.42
CA GLU A 141 -3.31 1.13 -16.66
C GLU A 141 -2.99 0.11 -17.77
N THR A 142 -4.04 -0.41 -18.40
CA THR A 142 -3.93 -1.38 -19.49
C THR A 142 -3.76 -0.71 -20.85
N ASP A 143 -3.38 -1.48 -21.87
CA ASP A 143 -3.29 -1.03 -23.25
C ASP A 143 -4.67 -0.66 -23.84
N SER A 144 -5.75 -1.21 -23.26
CA SER A 144 -7.14 -0.87 -23.58
C SER A 144 -7.62 0.42 -22.87
N ASN A 145 -6.78 1.03 -22.02
CA ASN A 145 -7.08 2.17 -21.14
C ASN A 145 -8.07 1.87 -19.99
N ASP A 146 -8.27 0.60 -19.68
CA ASP A 146 -8.93 0.19 -18.45
C ASP A 146 -7.95 0.26 -17.27
N LEU A 147 -8.48 0.54 -16.08
CA LEU A 147 -7.72 0.53 -14.84
C LEU A 147 -8.02 -0.75 -14.04
N LEU A 148 -6.98 -1.53 -13.75
CA LEU A 148 -7.11 -2.72 -12.92
C LEU A 148 -6.48 -2.48 -11.54
N LEU A 149 -7.19 -2.87 -10.49
CA LEU A 149 -6.64 -2.92 -9.13
C LEU A 149 -6.05 -4.31 -8.89
N PHE A 150 -4.84 -4.38 -8.34
CA PHE A 150 -4.18 -5.66 -8.10
C PHE A 150 -3.52 -5.73 -6.72
N VAL A 151 -3.37 -6.98 -6.25
CA VAL A 151 -2.75 -7.28 -4.96
C VAL A 151 -1.91 -8.55 -5.11
N PHE A 152 -0.59 -8.41 -5.00
CA PHE A 152 0.35 -9.52 -4.95
C PHE A 152 0.96 -9.61 -3.57
N LEU A 153 0.68 -10.69 -2.84
CA LEU A 153 1.30 -11.02 -1.55
C LEU A 153 2.00 -12.37 -1.65
N MET A 154 3.30 -12.41 -1.37
CA MET A 154 4.13 -13.61 -1.42
C MET A 154 4.84 -13.76 -0.07
N ASN A 155 4.55 -14.83 0.66
CA ASN A 155 5.05 -15.09 2.01
C ASN A 155 5.78 -16.43 2.10
N ASP A 156 6.49 -16.65 3.21
CA ASP A 156 7.11 -17.91 3.64
C ASP A 156 8.10 -18.53 2.66
N PHE A 157 8.71 -17.72 1.79
CA PHE A 157 9.77 -18.21 0.93
C PHE A 157 11.15 -18.13 1.60
N VAL A 158 12.03 -19.05 1.20
CA VAL A 158 13.42 -19.07 1.64
C VAL A 158 14.32 -18.49 0.55
N GLY A 159 15.24 -17.60 0.95
CA GLY A 159 16.22 -17.00 0.06
C GLY A 159 15.94 -15.54 -0.30
N PRO A 160 16.57 -15.01 -1.36
CA PRO A 160 16.45 -13.60 -1.75
C PRO A 160 15.06 -13.28 -2.31
N ASN A 161 14.63 -12.03 -2.18
CA ASN A 161 13.33 -11.55 -2.70
C ASN A 161 13.30 -11.44 -4.23
N THR A 162 14.45 -11.42 -4.90
CA THR A 162 14.58 -11.13 -6.35
C THR A 162 13.66 -11.98 -7.25
N PRO A 163 13.55 -13.31 -7.09
CA PRO A 163 12.65 -14.12 -7.91
C PRO A 163 11.18 -13.70 -7.77
N TYR A 164 10.76 -13.31 -6.57
CA TYR A 164 9.39 -12.91 -6.25
C TYR A 164 9.09 -11.50 -6.76
N THR A 165 10.05 -10.57 -6.66
CA THR A 165 9.91 -9.25 -7.28
C THR A 165 9.87 -9.33 -8.79
N ASN A 166 10.63 -10.24 -9.40
CA ASN A 166 10.58 -10.48 -10.85
C ASN A 166 9.23 -11.07 -11.27
N LEU A 167 8.71 -12.04 -10.51
CA LEU A 167 7.37 -12.59 -10.76
C LEU A 167 6.28 -11.52 -10.67
N GLN A 168 6.35 -10.61 -9.70
CA GLN A 168 5.43 -9.46 -9.63
C GLN A 168 5.51 -8.59 -10.89
N ASP A 169 6.72 -8.27 -11.36
CA ASP A 169 6.91 -7.48 -12.58
C ASP A 169 6.35 -8.20 -13.81
N ASP A 170 6.55 -9.52 -13.91
CA ASP A 170 6.03 -10.35 -15.01
C ASP A 170 4.49 -10.42 -14.99
N LEU A 171 3.87 -10.53 -13.81
CA LEU A 171 2.42 -10.45 -13.67
C LEU A 171 1.89 -9.08 -14.09
N CYS A 172 2.57 -7.98 -13.74
CA CYS A 172 2.19 -6.66 -14.24
C CYS A 172 2.29 -6.58 -15.77
N ARG A 173 3.34 -7.13 -16.39
CA ARG A 173 3.46 -7.17 -17.87
C ARG A 173 2.34 -7.95 -18.55
N LEU A 174 1.80 -8.96 -17.88
CA LEU A 174 0.63 -9.70 -18.37
C LEU A 174 -0.62 -8.84 -18.23
N LEU A 175 -0.85 -8.26 -17.05
CA LEU A 175 -2.04 -7.45 -16.77
C LEU A 175 -2.15 -6.20 -17.64
N VAL A 176 -1.05 -5.56 -18.06
CA VAL A 176 -1.11 -4.41 -18.99
C VAL A 176 -1.80 -4.78 -20.30
N LYS A 177 -1.74 -6.04 -20.73
CA LYS A 177 -2.22 -6.47 -22.04
C LYS A 177 -3.69 -6.89 -22.06
N GLU A 178 -4.35 -6.95 -20.90
CA GLU A 178 -5.80 -7.21 -20.79
C GLU A 178 -6.61 -6.05 -21.38
#